data_AF-A0A7C5LAA4-F1
#
_entry.id   AF-A0A7C5LAA4-F1
#
_cell.length_a   1.000
_cell.length_b   1.000
_cell.length_c   1.000
_cell.angle_alpha   90.00
_cell.angle_beta   90.00
_cell.angle_gamma   90.00
#
_symmetry.space_group_name_H-M   'P 1'
#
loop_
_entity.id
_entity.type
_entity.pdbx_description
1 polymer ?
#
loop_
_entity_poly.entity_id
_entity_poly.type
_entity_poly.pdbx_seq_one_letter_code
_entity_poly.pdbx_strand_id
1 'polypeptide(L)' 'MSDATSVRVVLIGLGNLGRRFARLIAEKHESLVRDYGLDVRIVGAADSRGAAIDRGGLNGLEIE' A
#
# COMPACT_ATOMS: atom_id res chain seq x y z
N MET A 1 -11.66 -10.78 -17.96
CA MET A 1 -11.08 -10.05 -16.82
C MET A 1 -10.46 -8.80 -17.40
N SER A 2 -11.03 -7.62 -17.12
CA SER A 2 -10.34 -6.36 -17.43
C SER A 2 -9.04 -6.31 -16.64
N ASP A 3 -7.92 -5.96 -17.28
CA ASP A 3 -6.65 -5.78 -16.59
C ASP A 3 -6.83 -4.74 -15.47
N ALA A 4 -6.43 -5.12 -14.25
CA ALA A 4 -6.45 -4.19 -13.13
C ALA A 4 -5.40 -3.09 -13.36
N THR A 5 -5.79 -1.84 -13.13
CA THR A 5 -4.87 -0.71 -13.20
C THR A 5 -3.95 -0.75 -12.00
N SER A 6 -2.65 -0.87 -12.24
CA SER A 6 -1.66 -0.82 -11.17
C SER A 6 -1.46 0.61 -10.68
N VAL A 7 -1.68 0.82 -9.38
CA VAL A 7 -1.52 2.13 -8.73
C VAL A 7 -0.39 2.01 -7.70
N ARG A 8 0.74 2.65 -8.00
CA ARG A 8 1.94 2.60 -7.15
C ARG A 8 1.98 3.86 -6.28
N VAL A 9 1.92 3.69 -4.97
CA VAL A 9 1.85 4.80 -4.02
C VAL A 9 3.05 4.80 -3.08
N VAL A 10 3.42 6.00 -2.62
CA VAL A 10 4.37 6.19 -1.53
C VAL A 10 3.61 6.77 -0.34
N LEU A 11 3.77 6.16 0.83
CA LEU A 11 3.11 6.58 2.06
C LEU A 11 4.06 7.44 2.91
N ILE A 12 3.80 8.74 2.99
CA ILE A 12 4.60 9.66 3.82
C ILE A 12 3.85 9.91 5.14
N GLY A 13 4.47 9.50 6.25
CA GLY A 13 3.92 9.54 7.59
C GLY A 13 3.42 8.17 8.07
N LEU A 14 4.33 7.38 8.68
CA LEU A 14 4.00 6.11 9.34
C LEU A 14 3.68 6.27 10.84
N GLY A 15 2.76 7.19 11.16
CA GLY A 15 2.12 7.22 12.48
C GLY A 15 0.98 6.19 12.57
N ASN A 16 0.14 6.29 13.61
CA ASN A 16 -1.02 5.40 13.80
C ASN A 16 -1.93 5.31 12.56
N LEU A 17 -2.16 6.44 11.88
CA LEU A 17 -2.99 6.47 10.67
C LEU A 17 -2.31 5.78 9.48
N GLY A 18 -1.03 6.09 9.23
CA GLY A 18 -0.28 5.51 8.10
C GLY A 18 -0.20 3.98 8.20
N ARG A 19 0.13 3.46 9.39
CA ARG A 19 0.19 2.02 9.66
C ARG A 19 -1.17 1.34 9.43
N ARG A 20 -2.26 1.94 9.94
CA ARG A 20 -3.63 1.43 9.70
C ARG A 20 -4.04 1.50 8.24
N PHE A 21 -3.68 2.56 7.53
CA PHE A 21 -3.95 2.68 6.10
C PHE A 21 -3.21 1.60 5.31
N ALA A 22 -1.93 1.38 5.60
CA ALA A 22 -1.15 0.34 4.94
C ALA A 22 -1.75 -1.06 5.14
N ARG A 23 -2.15 -1.38 6.37
CA ARG A 23 -2.85 -2.62 6.70
C ARG A 23 -4.19 -2.73 5.95
N LEU A 24 -4.99 -1.67 5.96
CA LEU A 24 -6.30 -1.65 5.29
C LEU A 24 -6.18 -1.89 3.78
N ILE A 25 -5.18 -1.28 3.12
CA ILE A 25 -4.94 -1.50 1.70
C ILE A 25 -4.58 -2.97 1.42
N ALA A 26 -3.73 -3.57 2.26
CA ALA A 26 -3.39 -5.00 2.12
C ALA A 26 -4.61 -5.90 2.33
N GLU A 27 -5.40 -5.66 3.38
CA GLU A 27 -6.63 -6.42 3.69
C GLU A 27 -7.73 -6.26 2.63
N LYS A 28 -7.77 -5.11 1.95
CA LYS A 28 -8.79 -4.79 0.93
C LYS A 28 -8.33 -5.06 -0.50
N HIS A 29 -7.12 -5.60 -0.72
CA HIS A 29 -6.56 -5.80 -2.06
C HIS A 29 -7.52 -6.49 -3.02
N GLU A 30 -8.08 -7.63 -2.63
CA GLU A 30 -9.03 -8.37 -3.49
C GLU A 30 -10.30 -7.56 -3.81
N SER A 31 -10.82 -6.80 -2.85
CA SER A 31 -11.98 -5.93 -3.10
C SER A 31 -11.64 -4.73 -3.98
N LEU A 32 -10.43 -4.17 -3.85
CA LEU A 32 -9.99 -3.07 -4.71
C LEU A 32 -9.83 -3.54 -6.16
N VAL A 33 -9.28 -4.74 -6.36
CA VAL A 33 -9.16 -5.35 -7.69
C VAL A 33 -10.53 -5.70 -8.26
N ARG A 34 -11.39 -6.36 -7.49
CA ARG A 34 -12.69 -6.85 -7.96
C ARG A 34 -13.69 -5.71 -8.21
N ASP A 35 -13.82 -4.79 -7.25
CA ASP A 35 -14.91 -3.81 -7.24
C ASP A 35 -14.52 -2.51 -7.98
N TYR A 36 -13.21 -2.24 -8.11
CA TYR A 36 -12.70 -1.01 -8.72
C TYR A 36 -11.65 -1.22 -9.82
N GLY A 37 -11.21 -2.46 -10.07
CA GLY A 37 -10.13 -2.72 -11.02
C GLY A 37 -8.79 -2.12 -10.60
N LEU A 38 -8.56 -1.91 -9.30
CA LEU A 38 -7.35 -1.26 -8.78
C LEU A 38 -6.43 -2.26 -8.07
N ASP A 39 -5.21 -2.38 -8.57
CA ASP A 39 -4.12 -3.11 -7.94
C ASP A 39 -3.18 -2.11 -7.24
N VAL A 40 -3.58 -1.69 -6.05
CA VAL A 40 -2.88 -0.68 -5.24
C VAL A 40 -1.68 -1.32 -4.56
N ARG A 41 -0.47 -0.81 -4.83
CA ARG A 41 0.78 -1.25 -4.21
C ARG A 41 1.48 -0.09 -3.53
N ILE A 42 1.78 -0.25 -2.23
CA ILE A 42 2.66 0.67 -1.50
C ILE A 42 4.09 0.31 -1.87
N VAL A 43 4.77 1.14 -2.64
CA VAL A 43 6.16 0.87 -3.11
C VAL A 43 7.22 1.64 -2.32
N GLY A 44 6.77 2.50 -1.42
CA GLY A 44 7.65 3.17 -0.48
C GLY A 44 6.87 3.71 0.70
N ALA A 45 7.56 3.87 1.82
CA ALA A 45 7.03 4.54 2.99
C ALA A 45 8.13 5.33 3.68
N ALA A 46 7.78 6.46 4.28
CA ALA A 46 8.72 7.29 5.01
C ALA A 46 8.09 7.89 6.28
N ASP A 47 8.91 8.14 7.29
CA ASP A 47 8.55 8.89 8.50
C ASP A 47 9.72 9.77 8.96
N SER A 48 9.65 10.29 10.18
CA SER A 48 10.72 11.14 10.74
C SER A 48 12.04 10.40 11.00
N ARG A 49 12.06 9.07 10.93
CA ARG A 49 13.24 8.22 11.18
C ARG A 49 13.89 7.73 9.90
N GLY A 50 13.20 7.76 8.77
CA GLY A 50 13.77 7.37 7.49
C GLY A 50 12.73 6.94 6.47
N ALA A 51 13.17 6.12 5.51
CA ALA A 51 12.34 5.61 4.43
C ALA A 51 12.71 4.18 4.05
N ALA A 52 11.72 3.43 3.58
CA ALA A 52 11.85 2.13 2.94
C ALA A 52 11.26 2.18 1.55
N ILE A 53 11.90 1.52 0.58
CA ILE A 53 11.46 1.48 -0.83
C ILE A 53 11.62 0.05 -1.33
N ASP A 54 10.57 -0.49 -1.93
CA ASP A 54 10.60 -1.75 -2.66
C ASP A 54 9.80 -1.61 -3.96
N ARG A 55 10.45 -1.86 -5.10
CA ARG A 55 9.80 -1.80 -6.41
C ARG A 55 8.72 -2.88 -6.58
N GLY A 56 8.86 -4.01 -5.88
CA GLY A 56 7.88 -5.11 -5.81
C GLY A 56 6.69 -4.81 -4.88
N GLY A 57 6.84 -3.84 -3.98
CA GLY A 57 5.83 -3.44 -3.01
C GLY A 57 6.19 -3.87 -1.59
N LEU A 58 5.92 -2.98 -0.64
CA LEU A 58 6.00 -3.24 0.79
C LEU A 58 4.75 -4.02 1.23
N ASN A 59 4.92 -5.01 2.12
CA ASN A 59 3.80 -5.70 2.72
C ASN A 59 3.14 -4.83 3.79
N GLY A 60 1.95 -4.29 3.51
CA GLY A 60 1.21 -3.44 4.43
C GLY A 60 0.80 -4.13 5.75
N LEU A 61 0.83 -5.46 5.83
CA LEU A 61 0.59 -6.21 7.07
C LEU A 61 1.81 -6.25 7.99
N GLU A 62 3.01 -6.01 7.43
CA GLU A 62 4.31 -6.05 8.12
C GLU A 62 4.84 -4.64 8.44
N ILE A 63 4.11 -3.60 8.02
CA ILE A 63 4.39 -2.23 8.42
C ILE A 63 3.88 -2.05 9.86
N GLU A 64 4.77 -2.29 10.81
CA GLU A 64 4.53 -2.00 12.23
C GLU A 64 4.35 -0.53 12.46
#